data_AF-A0A3P7IUI7-F1
#
_entry.id   AF-A0A3P7IUI7-F1
#
_cell.length_a   1.000
_cell.length_b   1.000
_cell.length_c   1.000
_cell.angle_alpha   90.00
_cell.angle_beta   90.00
_cell.angle_gamma   90.00
#
_symmetry.space_group_name_H-M   'P 1'
#
loop_
_entity.id
_entity.type
_entity.pdbx_description
1 polymer ?
#
loop_
_entity_poly.entity_id
_entity_poly.type
_entity_poly.pdbx_seq_one_letter_code
_entity_poly.pdbx_strand_id
1 'polypeptide(L)' 'MMAMDAYSRHKELINLYYLSYPGATNVLQRDTSRDRTDYDVLKDNHKFLWSDADDASLATSWEARMAKKYYDKLFKG' A
#
# COMPACT_ATOMS: atom_id res chain seq x y z
N MET A 1 42.27 5.10 -7.60
CA MET A 1 41.06 5.96 -7.52
C MET A 1 39.92 5.04 -7.13
N MET A 2 39.40 5.12 -5.89
CA MET A 2 38.31 4.21 -5.49
C MET A 2 37.06 4.59 -6.29
N ALA A 3 36.59 3.69 -7.14
CA ALA A 3 35.35 3.88 -7.86
C ALA A 3 34.19 3.84 -6.87
N MET A 4 33.34 4.88 -6.87
CA MET A 4 32.13 4.89 -6.07
C MET A 4 31.20 3.75 -6.47
N ASP A 5 30.58 3.12 -5.48
CA ASP A 5 29.53 2.13 -5.71
C ASP A 5 28.30 2.79 -6.38
N ALA A 6 27.40 1.96 -6.89
CA ALA A 6 26.23 2.43 -7.63
C ALA A 6 25.29 3.32 -6.78
N TYR A 7 25.13 3.01 -5.50
CA TYR A 7 24.28 3.79 -4.60
C TYR A 7 24.91 5.16 -4.31
N SER A 8 26.22 5.20 -4.04
CA SER A 8 26.95 6.45 -3.81
C SER A 8 26.88 7.40 -5.00
N ARG A 9 27.06 6.89 -6.23
CA ARG A 9 26.92 7.69 -7.46
C ARG A 9 25.51 8.22 -7.66
N HIS A 10 24.49 7.40 -7.42
CA HIS A 10 23.09 7.83 -7.55
C HIS A 10 22.75 8.97 -6.57
N LYS A 11 23.19 8.84 -5.31
CA LYS A 11 22.98 9.86 -4.28
C LYS A 11 23.62 11.19 -4.65
N GLU A 12 24.86 11.16 -5.14
CA GLU A 12 25.57 12.36 -5.59
C GLU A 12 24.83 13.05 -6.75
N LEU A 13 24.43 12.30 -7.77
CA LEU A 13 23.70 12.85 -8.93
C LEU A 13 22.36 13.47 -8.53
N ILE A 14 21.58 12.82 -7.66
CA ILE A 14 20.30 13.35 -7.17
C ILE A 14 20.53 14.67 -6.42
N ASN A 15 21.54 14.73 -5.56
CA ASN A 15 21.84 15.94 -4.78
C ASN A 15 22.28 17.11 -5.66
N LEU A 16 23.16 16.87 -6.64
CA LEU A 16 23.68 17.91 -7.52
C LEU A 16 22.64 18.44 -8.51
N TYR A 17 21.88 17.54 -9.13
CA TYR A 17 21.03 17.90 -10.27
C TYR A 17 19.56 18.07 -9.92
N TYR A 18 19.06 17.30 -8.95
CA TYR A 18 17.62 17.29 -8.63
C TYR A 18 17.28 18.01 -7.34
N LEU A 19 18.17 18.11 -6.34
CA LEU A 19 17.87 18.72 -5.03
C LEU A 19 18.56 20.06 -4.81
N SER A 20 18.96 20.74 -5.88
CA SER A 20 19.77 21.97 -5.84
C SER A 20 19.00 23.24 -5.52
N TYR A 21 17.66 23.20 -5.45
CA TYR A 21 16.80 24.34 -5.11
C TYR A 21 15.62 23.93 -4.21
N PRO A 22 15.08 24.88 -3.40
CA PRO A 22 13.93 24.61 -2.54
C PRO A 22 12.71 24.10 -3.31
N GLY A 23 12.07 23.04 -2.82
CA GLY A 23 10.88 22.44 -3.44
C GLY A 23 11.15 21.43 -4.56
N ALA A 24 12.41 21.20 -4.92
CA ALA A 24 12.77 20.27 -5.99
C ALA A 24 12.43 18.79 -5.66
N THR A 25 12.17 18.47 -4.39
CA THR A 25 11.70 17.14 -3.96
C THR A 25 10.32 16.76 -4.50
N ASN A 26 9.53 17.72 -4.99
CA ASN A 26 8.21 17.46 -5.56
C ASN A 26 8.26 16.51 -6.76
N VAL A 27 9.34 16.52 -7.55
CA VAL A 27 9.51 15.61 -8.70
C VAL A 27 9.77 14.17 -8.29
N LEU A 28 10.14 13.95 -7.03
CA LEU A 28 10.36 12.62 -6.45
C LEU A 28 9.09 12.04 -5.82
N GLN A 29 7.98 12.81 -5.79
CA GLN A 29 6.71 12.31 -5.31
C GLN A 29 6.19 11.24 -6.25
N ARG A 30 5.98 10.04 -5.71
CA ARG A 30 5.37 8.93 -6.45
C ARG A 30 3.88 9.21 -6.65
N ASP A 31 3.35 8.83 -7.81
CA ASP A 31 1.90 8.75 -8.02
C ASP A 31 1.31 7.61 -7.18
N THR A 32 0.38 7.95 -6.28
CA THR A 32 -0.33 7.00 -5.41
C THR A 32 -1.79 6.79 -5.84
N SER A 33 -2.24 7.41 -6.93
CA SER A 33 -3.66 7.39 -7.36
C SER A 33 -4.19 5.99 -7.71
N ARG A 34 -3.29 5.03 -7.95
CA ARG A 34 -3.60 3.64 -8.30
C ARG A 34 -3.22 2.65 -7.20
N ASP A 35 -2.76 3.14 -6.06
CA ASP A 35 -2.40 2.28 -4.94
C ASP A 35 -3.65 1.63 -4.37
N ARG A 36 -3.63 0.30 -4.24
CA ARG A 36 -4.71 -0.43 -3.59
C ARG A 36 -4.60 -0.24 -2.08
N THR A 37 -5.64 0.33 -1.48
CA THR A 37 -5.70 0.56 -0.04
C THR A 37 -6.40 -0.58 0.69
N ASP A 38 -6.20 -0.65 2.00
CA ASP A 38 -6.98 -1.49 2.90
C ASP A 38 -8.48 -1.15 2.84
N TYR A 39 -8.82 0.12 2.68
CA TYR A 39 -10.20 0.55 2.43
C TYR A 39 -10.79 -0.08 1.15
N ASP A 40 -10.03 -0.10 0.04
CA ASP A 40 -10.51 -0.72 -1.21
C ASP A 40 -10.73 -2.22 -1.02
N VAL A 41 -9.78 -2.90 -0.37
CA VAL A 41 -9.91 -4.33 -0.06
C VAL A 41 -11.15 -4.61 0.78
N LEU A 42 -11.42 -3.75 1.78
CA LEU A 42 -12.62 -3.87 2.62
C LEU A 42 -13.90 -3.66 1.80
N LYS A 43 -13.92 -2.64 0.94
CA LYS A 43 -15.08 -2.31 0.09
C LYS A 43 -15.36 -3.44 -0.92
N ASP A 44 -14.33 -4.00 -1.53
CA ASP A 44 -14.44 -5.08 -2.51
C ASP A 44 -15.02 -6.37 -1.90
N ASN A 45 -14.63 -6.67 -0.65
CA ASN A 45 -14.98 -7.92 0.03
C ASN A 45 -16.08 -7.74 1.09
N HIS A 46 -16.66 -6.55 1.18
CA HIS A 46 -17.69 -6.25 2.17
C HIS A 46 -18.94 -7.09 1.92
N LYS A 47 -19.43 -7.74 2.98
CA LYS A 47 -20.68 -8.50 2.97
C LYS A 47 -21.54 -8.09 4.15
N PHE A 48 -22.80 -7.75 3.85
CA PHE A 48 -23.79 -7.40 4.87
C PHE A 48 -24.29 -8.64 5.63
N LEU A 49 -24.48 -9.75 4.91
CA LEU A 49 -24.77 -11.08 5.47
C LEU A 49 -23.63 -12.01 5.12
N TRP A 50 -23.17 -12.78 6.11
CA TRP A 50 -22.15 -13.81 5.94
C TRP A 50 -22.82 -15.18 5.94
N SER A 51 -22.53 -16.00 4.93
CA SER A 51 -23.03 -17.37 4.80
C SER A 51 -21.93 -18.41 5.03
N ASP A 52 -22.31 -19.67 5.27
CA ASP A 52 -21.35 -20.77 5.46
C ASP A 52 -20.44 -20.99 4.23
N ALA A 53 -20.92 -20.65 3.03
CA ALA A 53 -20.11 -20.69 1.81
C ALA A 53 -19.04 -19.58 1.80
N ASP A 54 -19.31 -18.44 2.43
CA ASP A 54 -18.34 -17.36 2.57
C ASP A 54 -17.23 -17.70 3.55
N ASP A 55 -17.51 -18.53 4.56
CA ASP A 55 -16.51 -19.01 5.51
C ASP A 55 -15.43 -19.87 4.82
N ALA A 56 -15.77 -20.57 3.73
CA ALA A 56 -14.77 -21.26 2.91
C ALA A 56 -13.78 -20.27 2.26
N SER A 57 -14.24 -19.08 1.86
CA SER A 57 -13.38 -18.03 1.29
C SER A 57 -12.42 -17.41 2.32
N LEU A 58 -12.80 -17.43 3.61
CA LEU A 58 -11.92 -16.99 4.70
C LEU A 58 -10.68 -17.87 4.82
N ALA A 59 -10.77 -19.16 4.52
CA ALA A 59 -9.61 -20.04 4.56
C ALA A 59 -8.58 -19.65 3.48
N THR A 60 -9.05 -19.25 2.29
CA THR A 60 -8.22 -19.10 1.10
C THR A 60 -7.73 -17.66 0.84
N SER A 61 -8.47 -16.62 1.27
CA SER A 61 -8.15 -15.21 0.99
C SER A 61 -7.93 -14.40 2.26
N TRP A 62 -6.85 -13.62 2.31
CA TRP A 62 -6.58 -12.71 3.43
C TRP A 62 -7.52 -11.51 3.43
N GLU A 63 -7.92 -11.05 2.24
CA GLU A 63 -8.85 -9.94 2.02
C GLU A 63 -10.22 -10.25 2.64
N ALA A 64 -10.72 -11.46 2.43
CA ALA A 64 -11.97 -11.95 3.02
C ALA A 64 -11.89 -11.99 4.55
N ARG A 65 -10.77 -12.46 5.12
CA ARG A 65 -10.53 -12.44 6.59
C ARG A 65 -10.52 -11.03 7.15
N MET A 66 -9.90 -10.10 6.44
CA MET A 66 -9.85 -8.70 6.86
C MET A 66 -11.27 -8.11 6.88
N ALA A 67 -12.06 -8.32 5.83
CA ALA A 67 -13.44 -7.84 5.77
C ALA A 67 -14.32 -8.44 6.87
N LYS A 68 -14.16 -9.75 7.16
CA LYS A 68 -14.88 -10.42 8.23
C LYS A 68 -14.59 -9.84 9.60
N LYS A 69 -13.32 -9.59 9.91
CA LYS A 69 -12.90 -8.98 11.18
C LYS A 69 -13.54 -7.61 11.39
N TYR A 70 -13.65 -6.80 10.34
CA TYR A 70 -14.33 -5.50 10.40
C TYR A 70 -15.83 -5.64 10.62
N TYR A 71 -16.48 -6.59 9.92
CA TYR A 71 -17.89 -6.89 10.13
C TYR A 71 -18.18 -7.32 11.58
N ASP A 72 -17.39 -8.25 12.13
CA ASP A 72 -17.61 -8.73 13.51
C ASP A 72 -17.40 -7.60 14.53
N LYS A 73 -16.45 -6.69 14.30
CA LYS A 73 -16.24 -5.49 15.12
C LYS A 73 -17.44 -4.53 15.11
N LEU A 74 -18.16 -4.42 14.00
CA LEU A 74 -19.30 -3.51 13.85
C LEU A 74 -20.60 -4.09 14.42
N PHE A 75 -20.81 -5.41 14.30
CA PHE A 75 -22.12 -6.03 14.53
C PHE A 75 -22.15 -7.12 15.60
N LYS A 76 -21.00 -7.62 16.07
CA LYS A 76 -20.91 -8.70 17.07
C LYS A 76 -20.09 -8.29 18.30
N GLY A 77 -20.05 -6.99 18.60
CA GLY A 77 -19.40 -6.43 19.78
C GLY A 77 -19.98 -6.96 21.08
#